data_AF-A0A0G1XIY5-F1
#
_entry.id   AF-A0A0G1XIY5-F1
#
_cell.length_a   1.000
_cell.length_b   1.000
_cell.length_c   1.000
_cell.angle_alpha   90.00
_cell.angle_beta   90.00
_cell.angle_gamma   90.00
#
_symmetry.space_group_name_H-M   'P 1'
#
loop_
_entity.id
_entity.type
_entity.pdbx_description
1 polymer ?
#
loop_
_entity_poly.entity_id
_entity_poly.type
_entity_poly.pdbx_seq_one_letter_code
_entity_poly.pdbx_strand_id
1 'polypeptide(L)'
;MHALLNITLATALFALVATGSWLLAISLVLVSKWRILAVRPRYWWANILANIVDLTVSLGTVALLYLAGTSGQYGLMMQAIVTALYALWLIALKPRSKQVWIKAQAIVGLLIGSWALLALAHAVPFALVLVVMYVVAYGAARHVLVSREEDQPSLLSMVFGLLVAEITWVVYHWTVAYGVDAMAEFKLPQGTIVIVLLAFLVERIYAVQSSGKSLRSIEIIAPLVFVVLIIVVLAFVFSSGAGII
;
A
#
# COMPACT_ATOMS: atom_id res chain seq x y z
N MET A 1 -14.27 -23.43 4.60
CA MET A 1 -15.07 -22.64 3.63
C MET A 1 -14.44 -21.27 3.33
N HIS A 2 -14.08 -20.45 4.32
CA HIS A 2 -13.53 -19.09 4.09
C HIS A 2 -12.19 -19.06 3.34
N ALA A 3 -11.24 -19.96 3.65
CA ALA A 3 -9.96 -20.00 2.95
C ALA A 3 -10.12 -20.35 1.46
N LEU A 4 -11.02 -21.30 1.14
CA LEU A 4 -11.30 -21.70 -0.24
C LEU A 4 -11.86 -20.53 -1.07
N LEU A 5 -12.85 -19.79 -0.55
CA LEU A 5 -13.39 -18.60 -1.23
C LEU A 5 -12.32 -17.51 -1.45
N ASN A 6 -11.42 -17.31 -0.48
CA ASN A 6 -10.33 -16.35 -0.62
C ASN A 6 -9.31 -16.77 -1.70
N ILE A 7 -8.98 -18.06 -1.76
CA ILE A 7 -8.12 -18.61 -2.81
C ILE A 7 -8.82 -18.47 -4.17
N THR A 8 -10.10 -18.80 -4.26
CA THR A 8 -10.90 -18.64 -5.49
C THR A 8 -10.93 -17.19 -5.95
N LEU A 9 -11.07 -16.22 -5.04
CA LEU A 9 -11.00 -14.81 -5.39
C LEU A 9 -9.62 -14.47 -5.98
N ALA A 10 -8.54 -14.87 -5.31
CA ALA A 10 -7.17 -14.58 -5.79
C ALA A 10 -6.92 -15.19 -7.17
N THR A 11 -7.30 -16.46 -7.40
CA THR A 11 -7.12 -17.13 -8.69
C THR A 11 -8.04 -16.58 -9.78
N ALA A 12 -9.26 -16.13 -9.43
CA ALA A 12 -10.15 -15.47 -10.38
C ALA A 12 -9.57 -14.11 -10.84
N LEU A 13 -8.99 -13.32 -9.93
CA LEU A 13 -8.30 -12.07 -10.31
C LEU A 13 -7.12 -12.35 -11.24
N PHE A 14 -6.31 -13.36 -10.93
CA PHE A 14 -5.23 -13.81 -11.81
C PHE A 14 -5.75 -14.14 -13.21
N ALA A 15 -6.78 -15.00 -13.31
CA ALA A 15 -7.32 -15.44 -14.59
C ALA A 15 -7.90 -14.27 -15.40
N LEU A 16 -8.65 -13.35 -14.76
CA LEU A 16 -9.23 -12.20 -15.43
C LEU A 16 -8.17 -11.24 -15.96
N VAL A 17 -7.13 -10.95 -15.17
CA VAL A 17 -6.05 -10.05 -15.60
C VAL A 17 -5.17 -10.71 -16.67
N ALA A 18 -4.84 -11.99 -16.53
CA ALA A 18 -4.06 -12.74 -17.51
C ALA A 18 -4.78 -12.86 -18.88
N THR A 19 -6.11 -12.82 -18.90
CA THR A 19 -6.93 -12.78 -20.13
C THR A 19 -7.21 -11.36 -20.64
N GLY A 20 -6.58 -10.33 -20.06
CA GLY A 20 -6.71 -8.93 -20.47
C GLY A 20 -7.93 -8.19 -19.91
N SER A 21 -8.77 -8.85 -19.11
CA SER A 21 -10.02 -8.31 -18.55
C SER A 21 -9.83 -7.63 -17.19
N TRP A 22 -8.87 -6.70 -17.10
CA TRP A 22 -8.53 -6.03 -15.83
C TRP A 22 -9.69 -5.23 -15.22
N LEU A 23 -10.57 -4.64 -16.04
CA LEU A 23 -11.79 -3.96 -15.58
C LEU A 23 -12.78 -4.90 -14.88
N LEU A 24 -12.90 -6.14 -15.39
CA LEU A 24 -13.72 -7.17 -14.73
C LEU A 24 -13.08 -7.60 -13.40
N ALA A 25 -11.75 -7.64 -13.32
CA ALA A 25 -11.04 -7.92 -12.07
C ALA A 25 -11.30 -6.83 -11.01
N ILE A 26 -11.25 -5.55 -11.39
CA ILE A 26 -11.64 -4.43 -10.50
C ILE A 26 -13.09 -4.59 -10.05
N SER A 27 -14.00 -4.87 -10.99
CA SER A 27 -15.42 -5.05 -10.69
C SER A 27 -15.65 -6.21 -9.72
N LEU A 28 -14.95 -7.33 -9.92
CA LEU A 28 -14.98 -8.49 -9.04
C LEU A 28 -14.47 -8.17 -7.63
N VAL A 29 -13.39 -7.36 -7.52
CA VAL A 29 -12.92 -6.86 -6.22
C VAL A 29 -14.03 -6.09 -5.51
N LEU A 30 -14.67 -5.13 -6.17
CA LEU A 30 -15.74 -4.31 -5.56
C LEU A 30 -16.93 -5.18 -5.13
N VAL A 31 -17.38 -6.11 -5.99
CA VAL A 31 -18.47 -7.05 -5.68
C VAL A 31 -18.10 -7.97 -4.52
N SER A 32 -16.85 -8.42 -4.42
CA SER A 32 -16.39 -9.28 -3.31
C SER A 32 -16.53 -8.59 -1.93
N LYS A 33 -16.57 -7.25 -1.90
CA LYS A 33 -16.72 -6.44 -0.70
C LYS A 33 -18.16 -5.94 -0.48
N TRP A 34 -19.16 -6.52 -1.13
CA TRP A 34 -20.57 -6.12 -1.01
C TRP A 34 -21.05 -5.89 0.43
N ARG A 35 -20.47 -6.60 1.41
CA ARG A 35 -20.75 -6.44 2.85
C ARG A 35 -20.52 -5.02 3.39
N ILE A 36 -19.64 -4.23 2.77
CA ILE A 36 -19.43 -2.82 3.13
C ILE A 36 -20.72 -2.00 2.97
N LEU A 37 -21.53 -2.34 1.96
CA LEU A 37 -22.78 -1.65 1.63
C LEU A 37 -24.03 -2.37 2.14
N ALA A 38 -23.89 -3.62 2.61
CA ALA A 38 -24.97 -4.46 3.15
C ALA A 38 -25.48 -4.02 4.55
N VAL A 39 -25.42 -2.72 4.83
CA VAL A 39 -25.85 -2.09 6.07
C VAL A 39 -26.67 -0.84 5.74
N ARG A 40 -27.33 -0.22 6.73
CA ARG A 40 -28.11 1.00 6.51
C ARG A 40 -27.21 2.11 5.90
N PRO A 41 -27.69 2.89 4.91
CA PRO A 41 -26.88 3.90 4.20
C PRO A 41 -26.10 4.87 5.10
N ARG A 42 -26.67 5.27 6.24
CA ARG A 42 -26.00 6.12 7.24
C ARG A 42 -24.67 5.56 7.78
N TYR A 43 -24.48 4.24 7.71
CA TYR A 43 -23.26 3.57 8.19
C TYR A 43 -22.28 3.23 7.07
N TRP A 44 -22.59 3.53 5.81
CA TRP A 44 -21.69 3.21 4.69
C TRP A 44 -20.35 3.89 4.85
N TRP A 45 -20.33 5.16 5.24
CA TRP A 45 -19.08 5.90 5.45
C TRP A 45 -18.18 5.20 6.46
N ALA A 46 -18.70 4.84 7.63
CA ALA A 46 -17.94 4.13 8.66
C ALA A 46 -17.40 2.78 8.17
N ASN A 47 -18.19 2.03 7.38
CA ASN A 47 -17.76 0.75 6.84
C ASN A 47 -16.72 0.89 5.73
N ILE A 48 -16.84 1.88 4.85
CA ILE A 48 -15.81 2.20 3.85
C ILE A 48 -14.51 2.53 4.58
N LEU A 49 -14.55 3.45 5.55
CA LEU A 49 -13.40 3.85 6.35
C LEU A 49 -12.71 2.67 7.06
N ALA A 50 -13.48 1.71 7.55
CA ALA A 50 -12.95 0.51 8.21
C ALA A 50 -12.30 -0.48 7.23
N ASN A 51 -12.60 -0.39 5.93
CA ASN A 51 -12.12 -1.31 4.91
C ASN A 51 -11.18 -0.65 3.89
N ILE A 52 -10.76 0.62 4.07
CA ILE A 52 -9.86 1.31 3.13
C ILE A 52 -8.59 0.49 2.89
N VAL A 53 -7.94 0.00 3.94
CA VAL A 53 -6.69 -0.78 3.80
C VAL A 53 -6.91 -2.05 2.95
N ASP A 54 -8.01 -2.77 3.19
CA ASP A 54 -8.34 -3.97 2.43
C ASP A 54 -8.74 -3.66 0.98
N LEU A 55 -9.44 -2.55 0.73
CA LEU A 55 -9.75 -2.06 -0.61
C LEU A 55 -8.47 -1.66 -1.36
N THR A 56 -7.56 -0.94 -0.70
CA THR A 56 -6.26 -0.53 -1.25
C THR A 56 -5.43 -1.74 -1.65
N VAL A 57 -5.31 -2.76 -0.77
CA VAL A 57 -4.56 -3.97 -1.13
C VAL A 57 -5.23 -4.70 -2.28
N SER A 58 -6.55 -4.91 -2.23
CA SER A 58 -7.26 -5.64 -3.30
C SER A 58 -7.17 -4.94 -4.66
N LEU A 59 -7.37 -3.62 -4.73
CA LEU A 59 -7.29 -2.85 -5.98
C LEU A 59 -5.85 -2.69 -6.45
N GLY A 60 -4.92 -2.42 -5.53
CA GLY A 60 -3.49 -2.35 -5.82
C GLY A 60 -2.95 -3.68 -6.33
N THR A 61 -3.42 -4.83 -5.82
CA THR A 61 -3.10 -6.15 -6.37
C THR A 61 -3.55 -6.29 -7.83
N VAL A 62 -4.74 -5.82 -8.20
CA VAL A 62 -5.20 -5.89 -9.60
C VAL A 62 -4.29 -5.07 -10.51
N ALA A 63 -3.91 -3.86 -10.09
CA ALA A 63 -2.95 -3.04 -10.81
C ALA A 63 -1.57 -3.70 -10.92
N LEU A 64 -1.07 -4.31 -9.83
CA LEU A 64 0.20 -5.04 -9.83
C LEU A 64 0.15 -6.31 -10.68
N LEU A 65 -0.98 -7.01 -10.77
CA LEU A 65 -1.17 -8.12 -11.71
C LEU A 65 -1.12 -7.64 -13.16
N TYR A 66 -1.72 -6.49 -13.45
CA TYR A 66 -1.68 -5.89 -14.78
C TYR A 66 -0.24 -5.54 -15.16
N LEU A 67 0.47 -4.81 -14.30
CA LEU A 67 1.87 -4.45 -14.48
C LEU A 67 2.77 -5.69 -14.60
N ALA A 68 2.56 -6.70 -13.76
CA ALA A 68 3.30 -7.96 -13.84
C ALA A 68 3.13 -8.63 -15.21
N GLY A 69 1.94 -8.56 -15.82
CA GLY A 69 1.67 -9.09 -17.16
C GLY A 69 2.51 -8.44 -18.27
N THR A 70 3.01 -7.22 -18.07
CA THR A 70 3.86 -6.50 -19.04
C THR A 70 5.30 -7.01 -19.07
N SER A 71 5.71 -7.88 -18.14
CA SER A 71 7.10 -8.37 -17.97
C SER A 71 7.54 -9.42 -19.02
N GLY A 72 7.04 -9.34 -20.25
CA GLY A 72 7.40 -10.24 -21.36
C GLY A 72 7.32 -11.72 -21.00
N GLN A 73 8.42 -12.46 -21.19
CA GLN A 73 8.47 -13.90 -20.91
C GLN A 73 8.23 -14.26 -19.43
N TYR A 74 8.46 -13.33 -18.50
CA TYR A 74 8.29 -13.55 -17.07
C TYR A 74 6.89 -13.14 -16.57
N GLY A 75 6.02 -12.62 -17.43
CA GLY A 75 4.77 -12.00 -17.01
C GLY A 75 3.84 -12.92 -16.22
N LEU A 76 3.62 -14.15 -16.73
CA LEU A 76 2.79 -15.15 -16.02
C LEU A 76 3.38 -15.56 -14.67
N MET A 77 4.71 -15.70 -14.59
CA MET A 77 5.39 -16.03 -13.34
C MET A 77 5.23 -14.91 -12.32
N MET A 78 5.42 -13.65 -12.74
CA MET A 78 5.23 -12.48 -11.86
C MET A 78 3.78 -12.35 -11.40
N GLN A 79 2.81 -12.56 -12.30
CA GLN A 79 1.40 -12.58 -11.94
C GLN A 79 1.07 -13.69 -10.92
N ALA A 80 1.67 -14.87 -11.06
CA ALA A 80 1.50 -15.97 -10.12
C ALA A 80 2.07 -15.61 -8.73
N ILE A 81 3.24 -14.96 -8.67
CA ILE A 81 3.85 -14.48 -7.42
C ILE A 81 2.95 -13.45 -6.74
N VAL A 82 2.48 -12.44 -7.47
CA VAL A 82 1.55 -11.42 -6.93
C VAL A 82 0.26 -12.06 -6.43
N THR A 83 -0.26 -13.06 -7.14
CA THR A 83 -1.46 -13.81 -6.73
C THR A 83 -1.23 -14.59 -5.44
N ALA A 84 -0.07 -15.25 -5.29
CA ALA A 84 0.28 -15.96 -4.07
C ALA A 84 0.40 -15.01 -2.87
N LEU A 85 1.03 -13.85 -3.07
CA LEU A 85 1.12 -12.80 -2.04
C LEU A 85 -0.26 -12.27 -1.64
N TYR A 86 -1.18 -12.09 -2.59
CA TYR A 86 -2.54 -11.67 -2.30
C TYR A 86 -3.37 -12.76 -1.60
N ALA A 87 -3.19 -14.04 -1.95
CA ALA A 87 -3.79 -15.13 -1.21
C ALA A 87 -3.28 -15.17 0.25
N LEU A 88 -1.98 -14.94 0.45
CA LEU A 88 -1.38 -14.83 1.78
C LEU A 88 -1.96 -13.64 2.56
N TRP A 89 -2.15 -12.49 1.91
CA TRP A 89 -2.88 -11.35 2.50
C TRP A 89 -4.25 -11.78 3.02
N LEU A 90 -5.07 -12.40 2.17
CA LEU A 90 -6.46 -12.75 2.51
C LEU A 90 -6.58 -13.79 3.63
N ILE A 91 -5.66 -14.75 3.69
CA ILE A 91 -5.77 -15.92 4.57
C ILE A 91 -4.96 -15.73 5.86
N ALA A 92 -3.75 -15.17 5.78
CA ALA A 92 -2.83 -15.12 6.90
C ALA A 92 -2.82 -13.77 7.61
N LEU A 93 -2.77 -12.67 6.86
CA LEU A 93 -2.55 -11.33 7.43
C LEU A 93 -3.85 -10.60 7.76
N LYS A 94 -4.78 -10.50 6.79
CA LYS A 94 -6.05 -9.78 6.93
C LYS A 94 -6.91 -10.22 8.11
N PRO A 95 -7.07 -11.53 8.43
CA PRO A 95 -7.97 -11.95 9.52
C PRO A 95 -7.45 -11.61 10.92
N ARG A 96 -6.22 -11.13 11.04
CA ARG A 96 -5.60 -10.84 12.33
C ARG A 96 -6.06 -9.48 12.86
N SER A 97 -6.34 -9.41 14.16
CA SER A 97 -6.84 -8.20 14.83
C SER A 97 -5.96 -7.70 15.98
N LYS A 98 -4.90 -8.41 16.37
CA LYS A 98 -3.97 -7.88 17.38
C LYS A 98 -3.23 -6.67 16.81
N GLN A 99 -2.94 -5.67 17.65
CA GLN A 99 -2.31 -4.40 17.23
C GLN A 99 -1.08 -4.59 16.34
N VAL A 100 -0.17 -5.53 16.66
CA VAL A 100 1.02 -5.81 15.82
C VAL A 100 0.64 -6.18 14.38
N TRP A 101 -0.42 -6.98 14.21
CA TRP A 101 -0.89 -7.39 12.89
C TRP A 101 -1.66 -6.27 12.17
N ILE A 102 -2.39 -5.43 12.90
CA ILE A 102 -3.03 -4.24 12.32
C ILE A 102 -1.99 -3.27 11.76
N LYS A 103 -0.87 -3.08 12.48
CA LYS A 103 0.27 -2.30 11.97
C LYS A 103 0.87 -2.90 10.71
N ALA A 104 1.07 -4.22 10.70
CA ALA A 104 1.54 -4.92 9.50
C ALA A 104 0.56 -4.77 8.33
N GLN A 105 -0.75 -4.84 8.57
CA GLN A 105 -1.78 -4.60 7.56
C GLN A 105 -1.71 -3.18 6.99
N ALA A 106 -1.54 -2.17 7.85
CA ALA A 106 -1.42 -0.77 7.42
C ALA A 106 -0.17 -0.54 6.56
N ILE A 107 0.98 -1.09 6.96
CA ILE A 107 2.23 -1.02 6.18
C ILE A 107 2.07 -1.73 4.83
N VAL A 108 1.47 -2.92 4.79
CA VAL A 108 1.22 -3.64 3.53
C VAL A 108 0.24 -2.87 2.64
N GLY A 109 -0.81 -2.28 3.21
CA GLY A 109 -1.73 -1.41 2.47
C GLY A 109 -1.03 -0.21 1.85
N LEU A 110 -0.18 0.46 2.63
CA LEU A 110 0.60 1.60 2.13
C LEU A 110 1.62 1.17 1.06
N LEU A 111 2.31 0.04 1.26
CA LEU A 111 3.25 -0.53 0.29
C LEU A 111 2.58 -0.86 -1.04
N ILE A 112 1.53 -1.68 -1.01
CA ILE A 112 0.83 -2.13 -2.22
C ILE A 112 0.11 -0.97 -2.90
N GLY A 113 -0.56 -0.11 -2.13
CA GLY A 113 -1.26 1.06 -2.66
C GLY A 113 -0.33 2.06 -3.32
N SER A 114 0.76 2.44 -2.64
CA SER A 114 1.73 3.38 -3.21
C SER A 114 2.53 2.78 -4.37
N TRP A 115 2.89 1.49 -4.32
CA TRP A 115 3.56 0.82 -5.45
C TRP A 115 2.67 0.86 -6.69
N ALA A 116 1.45 0.34 -6.59
CA ALA A 116 0.52 0.30 -7.71
C ALA A 116 0.29 1.70 -8.29
N LEU A 117 0.04 2.69 -7.43
CA LEU A 117 -0.26 4.05 -7.86
C LEU A 117 0.93 4.76 -8.50
N LEU A 118 2.12 4.65 -7.91
CA LEU A 118 3.33 5.31 -8.43
C LEU A 118 3.86 4.64 -9.70
N ALA A 119 3.71 3.32 -9.83
CA ALA A 119 4.06 2.62 -11.06
C ALA A 119 3.14 3.01 -12.23
N LEU A 120 1.85 3.26 -11.95
CA LEU A 120 0.85 3.72 -12.93
C LEU A 120 0.74 5.25 -13.02
N ALA A 121 1.60 6.00 -12.32
CA ALA A 121 1.49 7.45 -12.19
C ALA A 121 1.48 8.17 -13.55
N HIS A 122 2.26 7.67 -14.52
CA HIS A 122 2.35 8.20 -15.88
C HIS A 122 1.04 8.06 -16.68
N ALA A 123 0.16 7.14 -16.29
CA ALA A 123 -1.11 6.84 -16.97
C ALA A 123 -2.33 7.49 -16.30
N VAL A 124 -2.13 8.20 -15.19
CA VAL A 124 -3.20 8.73 -14.33
C VAL A 124 -3.03 10.24 -14.18
N PRO A 125 -4.11 11.05 -14.19
CA PRO A 125 -4.00 12.48 -13.95
C PRO A 125 -3.31 12.78 -12.62
N PHE A 126 -2.37 13.71 -12.64
CA PHE A 126 -1.55 14.08 -11.48
C PHE A 126 -2.38 14.37 -10.21
N ALA A 127 -3.46 15.15 -10.33
CA ALA A 127 -4.34 15.45 -9.21
C ALA A 127 -4.96 14.19 -8.59
N LEU A 128 -5.29 13.18 -9.43
CA LEU A 128 -5.84 11.92 -8.96
C LEU A 128 -4.78 11.08 -8.23
N VAL A 129 -3.51 11.13 -8.65
CA VAL A 129 -2.40 10.49 -7.92
C VAL A 129 -2.30 11.04 -6.50
N LEU A 130 -2.33 12.36 -6.32
CA LEU A 130 -2.26 12.96 -4.98
C LEU A 130 -3.47 12.59 -4.12
N VAL A 131 -4.69 12.67 -4.68
CA VAL A 131 -5.93 12.34 -3.95
C VAL A 131 -5.98 10.87 -3.55
N VAL A 132 -5.64 9.95 -4.46
CA VAL A 132 -5.64 8.51 -4.15
C VAL A 132 -4.57 8.20 -3.10
N MET A 133 -3.37 8.77 -3.23
CA MET A 133 -2.33 8.56 -2.22
C MET A 133 -2.74 9.10 -0.84
N TYR A 134 -3.36 10.28 -0.79
CA TYR A 134 -3.93 10.83 0.43
C TYR A 134 -4.89 9.82 1.08
N VAL A 135 -5.82 9.25 0.31
CA VAL A 135 -6.79 8.25 0.83
C VAL A 135 -6.09 6.98 1.31
N VAL A 136 -5.09 6.49 0.57
CA VAL A 136 -4.28 5.31 0.95
C VAL A 136 -3.58 5.54 2.29
N ALA A 137 -2.88 6.67 2.43
CA ALA A 137 -2.14 7.02 3.63
C ALA A 137 -3.07 7.31 4.82
N TYR A 138 -4.16 8.04 4.59
CA TYR A 138 -5.21 8.26 5.58
C TYR A 138 -5.77 6.94 6.10
N GLY A 139 -6.10 6.00 5.20
CA GLY A 139 -6.59 4.68 5.56
C GLY A 139 -5.59 3.89 6.41
N ALA A 140 -4.31 3.88 6.01
CA ALA A 140 -3.25 3.21 6.74
C ALA A 140 -3.07 3.77 8.16
N ALA A 141 -2.98 5.11 8.31
CA ALA A 141 -2.87 5.74 9.62
C ALA A 141 -4.11 5.47 10.49
N ARG A 142 -5.31 5.62 9.92
CA ARG A 142 -6.56 5.41 10.65
C ARG A 142 -6.68 3.99 11.17
N HIS A 143 -6.25 3.01 10.37
CA HIS A 143 -6.27 1.59 10.75
C HIS A 143 -5.44 1.35 12.02
N VAL A 144 -4.27 1.99 12.14
CA VAL A 144 -3.41 1.90 13.33
C VAL A 144 -4.00 2.69 14.50
N LEU A 145 -4.38 3.95 14.29
CA LEU A 145 -4.83 4.86 15.36
C LEU A 145 -6.13 4.39 16.02
N VAL A 146 -7.10 3.89 15.24
CA VAL A 146 -8.33 3.33 15.80
C VAL A 146 -8.05 2.08 16.64
N SER A 147 -7.08 1.25 16.25
CA SER A 147 -6.70 0.06 17.03
C SER A 147 -5.98 0.34 18.34
N ARG A 148 -5.50 1.58 18.49
CA ARG A 148 -4.86 2.10 19.70
C ARG A 148 -5.84 2.92 20.56
N GLU A 149 -7.11 2.97 20.18
CA GLU A 149 -8.15 3.72 20.88
C GLU A 149 -7.82 5.21 21.02
N GLU A 150 -7.19 5.78 19.98
CA GLU A 150 -6.86 7.20 19.98
C GLU A 150 -8.08 8.10 20.04
N ASP A 151 -7.94 9.23 20.73
CA ASP A 151 -9.04 10.19 20.94
C ASP A 151 -9.50 10.82 19.61
N GLN A 152 -8.54 11.17 18.74
CA GLN A 152 -8.79 11.89 17.49
C GLN A 152 -8.15 11.18 16.29
N PRO A 153 -8.53 9.92 15.99
CA PRO A 153 -7.85 9.12 14.99
C PRO A 153 -8.06 9.71 13.59
N SER A 154 -9.21 10.32 13.32
CA SER A 154 -9.50 10.96 12.05
C SER A 154 -8.61 12.17 11.78
N LEU A 155 -8.42 13.06 12.77
CA LEU A 155 -7.60 14.26 12.60
C LEU A 155 -6.14 13.90 12.31
N LEU A 156 -5.56 13.02 13.13
CA LEU A 156 -4.18 12.56 12.93
C LEU A 156 -4.01 11.83 11.60
N SER A 157 -5.01 11.05 11.17
CA SER A 157 -4.99 10.40 9.86
C SER A 157 -5.07 11.39 8.69
N MET A 158 -5.81 12.49 8.83
CA MET A 158 -5.85 13.57 7.83
C MET A 158 -4.49 14.24 7.70
N VAL A 159 -3.86 14.56 8.83
CA VAL A 159 -2.50 15.14 8.86
C VAL A 159 -1.51 14.20 8.20
N PHE A 160 -1.53 12.91 8.57
CA PHE A 160 -0.64 11.92 7.97
C PHE A 160 -0.90 11.73 6.47
N GLY A 161 -2.15 11.66 6.05
CA GLY A 161 -2.54 11.58 4.65
C GLY A 161 -2.02 12.76 3.83
N LEU A 162 -2.13 13.98 4.37
CA LEU A 162 -1.62 15.20 3.73
C LEU A 162 -0.09 15.15 3.60
N LEU A 163 0.62 14.80 4.68
CA LEU A 163 2.08 14.68 4.64
C LEU A 163 2.55 13.69 3.58
N VAL A 164 1.90 12.53 3.46
CA VAL A 164 2.25 11.54 2.43
C VAL A 164 1.90 12.03 1.02
N ALA A 165 0.81 12.79 0.85
CA ALA A 165 0.47 13.41 -0.43
C ALA A 165 1.53 14.44 -0.87
N GLU A 166 2.02 15.27 0.05
CA GLU A 166 3.11 16.23 -0.22
C GLU A 166 4.41 15.52 -0.57
N ILE A 167 4.78 14.46 0.17
CA ILE A 167 5.94 13.62 -0.18
C ILE A 167 5.74 13.02 -1.58
N THR A 168 4.52 12.58 -1.90
CA THR A 168 4.16 12.02 -3.21
C THR A 168 4.29 13.04 -4.32
N TRP A 169 3.91 14.29 -4.10
CA TRP A 169 4.16 15.39 -5.02
C TRP A 169 5.65 15.52 -5.34
N VAL A 170 6.52 15.45 -4.32
CA VAL A 170 7.98 15.51 -4.53
C VAL A 170 8.48 14.30 -5.35
N VAL A 171 8.14 13.07 -4.93
CA VAL A 171 8.66 11.86 -5.58
C VAL A 171 8.05 11.59 -6.94
N TYR A 172 6.88 12.16 -7.25
CA TYR A 172 6.28 12.10 -8.58
C TYR A 172 7.10 12.85 -9.62
N HIS A 173 7.75 13.95 -9.24
CA HIS A 173 8.62 14.70 -10.16
C HIS A 173 10.05 14.15 -10.20
N TRP A 174 10.40 13.25 -9.28
CA TRP A 174 11.70 12.60 -9.18
C TRP A 174 11.52 11.08 -9.17
N THR A 175 10.96 10.54 -10.26
CA THR A 175 10.62 9.13 -10.40
C THR A 175 11.85 8.30 -10.75
N VAL A 176 12.34 7.58 -9.75
CA VAL A 176 13.28 6.47 -9.91
C VAL A 176 12.56 5.19 -9.54
N ALA A 177 12.71 4.12 -10.31
CA ALA A 177 12.16 2.81 -9.96
C ALA A 177 13.21 1.72 -10.12
N TYR A 178 13.14 0.72 -9.24
CA TYR A 178 14.10 -0.36 -9.13
C TYR A 178 13.51 -1.67 -9.66
N GLY A 179 14.26 -2.33 -10.53
CA GLY A 179 13.97 -3.65 -11.05
C GLY A 179 14.92 -3.96 -12.19
N VAL A 180 14.95 -5.22 -12.62
CA VAL A 180 15.70 -5.61 -13.82
C VAL A 180 14.86 -5.29 -15.06
N ASP A 181 15.50 -5.06 -16.21
CA ASP A 181 14.78 -4.69 -17.45
C ASP A 181 13.73 -5.74 -17.87
N ALA A 182 13.98 -7.00 -17.53
CA ALA A 182 13.03 -8.10 -17.69
C ALA A 182 11.69 -7.91 -16.95
N MET A 183 11.60 -7.00 -15.97
CA MET A 183 10.38 -6.69 -15.22
C MET A 183 9.56 -5.56 -15.85
N ALA A 184 10.01 -4.93 -16.94
CA ALA A 184 9.29 -3.88 -17.66
C ALA A 184 8.71 -2.81 -16.71
N GLU A 185 7.37 -2.64 -16.69
CA GLU A 185 6.66 -1.67 -15.85
C GLU A 185 6.43 -2.15 -14.41
N PHE A 186 6.72 -3.42 -14.09
CA PHE A 186 6.59 -4.00 -12.74
C PHE A 186 7.75 -3.62 -11.79
N LYS A 187 8.44 -2.52 -12.06
CA LYS A 187 9.52 -1.99 -11.22
C LYS A 187 8.94 -1.42 -9.92
N LEU A 188 9.70 -1.47 -8.83
CA LEU A 188 9.34 -0.90 -7.53
C LEU A 188 9.75 0.58 -7.46
N PRO A 189 8.81 1.53 -7.38
CA PRO A 189 9.14 2.95 -7.30
C PRO A 189 9.94 3.27 -6.02
N GLN A 190 10.99 4.07 -6.14
CA GLN A 190 11.77 4.58 -5.01
C GLN A 190 10.86 5.36 -4.04
N GLY A 191 9.91 6.13 -4.58
CA GLY A 191 8.92 6.86 -3.80
C GLY A 191 8.12 5.97 -2.84
N THR A 192 7.76 4.76 -3.27
CA THR A 192 7.09 3.76 -2.41
C THR A 192 7.95 3.39 -1.21
N ILE A 193 9.24 3.12 -1.44
CA ILE A 193 10.17 2.73 -0.37
C ILE A 193 10.32 3.88 0.64
N VAL A 194 10.51 5.11 0.14
CA VAL A 194 10.62 6.32 0.98
C VAL A 194 9.36 6.50 1.82
N ILE A 195 8.18 6.44 1.21
CA ILE A 195 6.89 6.60 1.90
C ILE A 195 6.71 5.55 3.00
N VAL A 196 7.01 4.28 2.73
CA VAL A 196 6.87 3.19 3.71
C VAL A 196 7.87 3.33 4.87
N LEU A 197 9.12 3.71 4.58
CA LEU A 197 10.14 3.93 5.61
C LEU A 197 9.78 5.11 6.52
N LEU A 198 9.31 6.22 5.95
CA LEU A 198 8.86 7.37 6.72
C LEU A 198 7.62 7.03 7.55
N ALA A 199 6.66 6.30 6.99
CA ALA A 199 5.49 5.83 7.74
C ALA A 199 5.88 4.93 8.93
N PHE A 200 6.84 4.03 8.74
CA PHE A 200 7.38 3.21 9.82
C PHE A 200 8.02 4.08 10.91
N LEU A 201 8.84 5.06 10.54
CA LEU A 201 9.46 5.98 11.50
C LEU A 201 8.42 6.80 12.27
N VAL A 202 7.41 7.34 11.59
CA VAL A 202 6.30 8.07 12.21
C VAL A 202 5.54 7.18 13.20
N GLU A 203 5.23 5.92 12.85
CA GLU A 203 4.60 4.98 13.79
C GLU A 203 5.46 4.73 15.02
N ARG A 204 6.78 4.62 14.86
CA ARG A 204 7.70 4.41 15.99
C ARG A 204 7.79 5.62 16.91
N ILE A 205 7.94 6.81 16.35
CA ILE A 205 7.93 8.06 17.12
C ILE A 205 6.62 8.17 17.89
N TYR A 206 5.50 7.94 17.21
CA TYR A 206 4.17 7.96 17.80
C TYR A 206 4.04 6.98 18.98
N ALA A 207 4.43 5.73 18.77
CA ALA A 207 4.33 4.67 19.77
C ALA A 207 5.16 4.95 21.02
N VAL A 208 6.35 5.52 20.86
CA VAL A 208 7.23 5.87 21.98
C VAL A 208 6.65 7.06 22.74
N GLN A 209 6.20 8.10 22.04
CA GLN A 209 5.59 9.27 22.65
C GLN A 209 4.30 8.92 23.40
N SER A 210 3.44 8.10 22.82
CA SER A 210 2.19 7.64 23.46
C SER A 210 2.46 6.80 24.72
N SER A 211 3.63 6.17 24.81
CA SER A 211 4.05 5.41 26.00
C SER A 211 4.73 6.27 27.09
N GLY A 212 4.82 7.60 26.90
CA GLY A 212 5.47 8.52 27.83
C GLY A 212 7.01 8.43 27.85
N LYS A 213 7.61 7.68 26.92
CA LYS A 213 9.06 7.53 26.82
C LYS A 213 9.69 8.75 26.13
N SER A 214 10.97 9.00 26.44
CA SER A 214 11.75 10.08 25.82
C SER A 214 11.94 9.86 24.31
N LEU A 215 11.86 10.97 23.56
CA LEU A 215 12.17 11.01 22.13
C LEU A 215 13.65 10.68 21.83
N ARG A 216 14.53 10.75 22.83
CA ARG A 216 15.95 10.36 22.73
C ARG A 216 16.18 8.86 22.98
N SER A 217 15.11 8.05 23.05
CA SER A 217 15.25 6.61 23.22
C SER A 217 15.88 5.95 22.00
N ILE A 218 16.65 4.88 22.25
CA ILE A 218 17.22 4.05 21.18
C ILE A 218 16.14 3.47 20.26
N GLU A 219 14.90 3.32 20.78
CA GLU A 219 13.71 2.91 20.06
C GLU A 219 13.31 3.86 18.92
N ILE A 220 13.75 5.12 18.93
CA ILE A 220 13.58 6.09 17.84
C ILE A 220 14.87 6.27 17.05
N ILE A 221 16.01 6.41 17.73
CA ILE A 221 17.29 6.72 17.08
C ILE A 221 17.69 5.62 16.10
N ALA A 222 17.55 4.34 16.48
CA ALA A 222 17.93 3.23 15.59
C ALA A 222 17.06 3.18 14.32
N PRO A 223 15.71 3.21 14.39
CA PRO A 223 14.86 3.36 13.21
C PRO A 223 15.17 4.61 12.37
N LEU A 224 15.42 5.75 13.01
CA LEU A 224 15.75 7.00 12.31
C LEU A 224 17.02 6.86 11.48
N VAL A 225 18.11 6.37 12.09
CA VAL A 225 19.39 6.16 11.40
C VAL A 225 19.21 5.16 10.26
N PHE A 226 18.48 4.07 10.48
CA PHE A 226 18.18 3.09 9.45
C PHE A 226 17.43 3.69 8.25
N VAL A 227 16.37 4.46 8.51
CA VAL A 227 15.57 5.13 7.48
C VAL A 227 16.39 6.15 6.71
N VAL A 228 17.13 7.01 7.41
CA VAL A 228 17.99 8.02 6.78
C VAL A 228 19.07 7.36 5.93
N LEU A 229 19.73 6.32 6.44
CA LEU A 229 20.77 5.61 5.71
C LEU A 229 20.22 5.01 4.41
N ILE A 230 19.07 4.33 4.46
CA ILE A 230 18.47 3.76 3.25
C ILE A 230 18.10 4.87 2.26
N ILE A 231 17.45 5.95 2.71
CA ILE A 231 17.06 7.05 1.80
C ILE A 231 18.30 7.66 1.13
N VAL A 232 19.39 7.87 1.87
CA VAL A 232 20.66 8.37 1.32
C VAL A 232 21.24 7.38 0.31
N VAL A 233 21.30 6.09 0.63
CA VAL A 233 21.81 5.06 -0.29
C VAL A 233 20.98 5.03 -1.58
N LEU A 234 19.65 5.05 -1.47
CA LEU A 234 18.75 5.08 -2.62
C LEU A 234 18.94 6.34 -3.48
N ALA A 235 19.05 7.50 -2.83
CA ALA A 235 19.16 8.79 -3.51
C ALA A 235 20.53 9.03 -4.18
N PHE A 236 21.62 8.48 -3.66
CA PHE A 236 22.98 8.78 -4.15
C PHE A 236 23.68 7.62 -4.83
N VAL A 237 23.44 6.37 -4.41
CA VAL A 237 24.12 5.19 -4.98
C VAL A 237 23.35 4.62 -6.16
N PHE A 238 22.02 4.58 -6.04
CA PHE A 238 21.19 3.95 -7.07
C PHE A 238 20.60 4.93 -8.08
N SER A 239 20.63 6.23 -7.82
CA SER A 239 20.20 7.25 -8.79
C SER A 239 21.16 7.42 -9.97
N SER A 240 22.43 7.03 -9.83
CA SER A 240 23.45 7.12 -10.89
C SER A 240 23.42 5.95 -11.88
N GLY A 241 22.62 4.91 -11.64
CA GLY A 241 22.54 3.70 -12.48
C GLY A 241 21.13 3.16 -12.74
N ALA A 242 20.09 3.81 -12.24
CA ALA A 242 18.70 3.45 -12.48
C ALA A 242 18.13 4.21 -13.68
N GLY A 243 17.41 3.52 -14.56
CA GLY A 243 16.67 4.16 -15.65
C GLY A 243 15.62 5.12 -15.10
N ILE A 244 15.65 6.36 -15.57
CA ILE A 244 14.59 7.35 -15.34
C ILE A 244 13.34 6.83 -16.08
N ILE A 245 12.22 6.71 -15.37
CA ILE A 245 10.91 6.40 -15.95
C ILE A 245 10.12 7.69 -16.03
#